data_AF-A0A6B0U4B3-F1
#
_entry.id   AF-A0A6B0U4B3-F1
#
_cell.length_a   1.000
_cell.length_b   1.000
_cell.length_c   1.000
_cell.angle_alpha   90.00
_cell.angle_beta   90.00
_cell.angle_gamma   90.00
#
_symmetry.space_group_name_H-M   'P 1'
#
loop_
_entity.id
_entity.type
_entity.pdbx_description
1 polymer ?
#
loop_
_entity_poly.entity_id
_entity_poly.type
_entity_poly.pdbx_seq_one_letter_code
_entity_poly.pdbx_strand_id
1 'polypeptide(L)'
;MKNICMVIFVLAWGSAQCSTEEGFNITVLHTNDIHSRFLEANKKGGKCTDKDRNKDGCFGGVARLVTKVKELKTKNNNTFFFNGGDFFQGTVWYTV
;
A
#
# COMPACT_ATOMS: atom_id res chain seq x y z
N MET A 1 -24.56 17.64 -2.57
CA MET A 1 -25.82 17.67 -3.34
C MET A 1 -26.12 16.21 -3.67
N LYS A 2 -27.14 15.51 -3.19
CA LYS A 2 -28.51 15.83 -2.74
C LYS A 2 -28.89 14.83 -1.63
N ASN A 3 -29.18 15.29 -0.42
CA ASN A 3 -29.90 14.48 0.58
C ASN A 3 -31.16 15.25 0.99
N ILE A 4 -32.18 15.22 0.13
CA ILE A 4 -33.54 15.62 0.49
C ILE A 4 -34.24 14.34 0.96
N CYS A 5 -34.37 14.18 2.27
CA CYS A 5 -35.34 13.27 2.89
C CYS A 5 -36.50 14.15 3.36
N MET A 6 -37.49 14.39 2.49
CA MET A 6 -38.69 15.14 2.84
C MET A 6 -39.81 14.18 3.25
N VAL A 7 -39.88 13.96 4.56
CA VAL A 7 -41.05 13.96 5.48
C VAL A 7 -42.31 13.18 5.10
N ILE A 8 -42.76 12.29 6.00
CA ILE A 8 -44.17 12.20 6.43
C ILE A 8 -44.21 11.94 7.96
N PHE A 9 -44.75 12.91 8.71
CA PHE A 9 -45.14 12.76 10.12
C PHE A 9 -46.49 12.03 10.15
N VAL A 10 -46.49 10.70 10.25
CA VAL A 10 -47.68 9.92 10.60
C VAL A 10 -47.36 9.15 11.87
N LEU A 11 -48.27 9.25 12.83
CA LEU A 11 -48.26 8.67 14.18
C LEU A 11 -48.29 7.13 14.17
N ALA A 12 -47.28 6.50 13.57
CA ALA A 12 -47.05 5.07 13.67
C ALA A 12 -45.55 4.85 13.91
N TRP A 13 -45.24 4.13 14.98
CA TRP A 13 -43.90 3.63 15.30
C TRP A 13 -43.31 2.85 14.13
N GLY A 14 -42.62 3.54 13.24
CA GLY A 14 -41.89 2.97 12.13
C GLY A 14 -40.85 3.97 11.68
N SER A 15 -39.71 4.00 12.37
CA SER A 15 -38.54 4.72 11.88
C SER A 15 -38.11 4.11 10.54
N ALA A 16 -38.38 4.83 9.45
CA ALA A 16 -37.82 4.54 8.14
C ALA A 16 -36.31 4.80 8.21
N GLN A 17 -35.54 3.73 8.37
CA GLN A 17 -34.08 3.79 8.36
C GLN A 17 -33.62 3.85 6.90
N CYS A 18 -33.27 5.05 6.43
CA CYS A 18 -32.58 5.22 5.17
C CYS A 18 -31.09 4.92 5.40
N SER A 19 -30.66 3.69 5.12
CA SER A 19 -29.24 3.36 5.10
C SER A 19 -28.62 3.84 3.79
N THR A 20 -27.71 4.79 3.87
CA THR A 20 -26.77 5.03 2.77
C THR A 20 -25.76 3.90 2.80
N GLU A 21 -25.77 3.01 1.81
CA GLU A 21 -24.65 2.06 1.64
C GLU A 21 -23.39 2.88 1.35
N GLU A 22 -22.53 3.03 2.35
CA GLU A 22 -21.19 3.56 2.13
C GLU A 22 -20.43 2.57 1.24
N GLY A 23 -19.84 3.07 0.15
CA GLY A 23 -19.09 2.23 -0.77
C GLY A 23 -17.94 1.50 -0.07
N PHE A 24 -17.70 0.24 -0.44
CA PHE A 24 -16.61 -0.56 0.12
C PHE A 24 -15.26 -0.13 -0.48
N ASN A 25 -14.46 0.57 0.32
CA ASN A 25 -13.12 0.99 -0.07
C ASN A 25 -12.06 -0.05 0.33
N ILE A 26 -11.16 -0.36 -0.60
CA ILE A 26 -10.01 -1.26 -0.41
C ILE A 26 -8.73 -0.49 -0.71
N THR A 27 -7.71 -0.66 0.13
CA THR A 27 -6.36 -0.15 -0.15
C THR A 27 -5.47 -1.27 -0.68
N VAL A 28 -4.96 -1.11 -1.89
CA VAL A 28 -4.07 -2.10 -2.52
C VAL A 28 -2.64 -1.56 -2.51
N LEU A 29 -1.78 -2.22 -1.75
CA LEU A 29 -0.33 -2.05 -1.82
C LEU A 29 0.22 -3.15 -2.72
N HIS A 30 1.13 -2.83 -3.63
CA HIS A 30 1.77 -3.86 -4.44
C HIS A 30 3.25 -3.57 -4.71
N THR A 31 3.97 -4.64 -5.00
CA THR A 31 5.31 -4.63 -5.60
C THR A 31 5.33 -5.52 -6.83
N ASN A 32 6.26 -5.31 -7.74
CA ASN A 32 6.55 -6.16 -8.89
C ASN A 32 8.04 -6.01 -9.24
N ASP A 33 8.62 -6.99 -9.91
CA ASP A 33 9.98 -6.92 -10.49
C ASP A 33 11.06 -6.53 -9.47
N ILE A 34 10.97 -7.12 -8.27
CA ILE A 34 11.96 -6.89 -7.21
C ILE A 34 13.34 -7.41 -7.61
N HIS A 35 13.41 -8.44 -8.47
CA HIS A 35 14.66 -8.96 -9.02
C HIS A 35 15.70 -9.26 -7.93
N SER A 36 15.24 -9.88 -6.84
CA SER A 36 16.05 -10.25 -5.68
C SER A 36 16.83 -9.09 -5.04
N ARG A 37 16.30 -7.87 -5.10
CA ARG A 37 16.85 -6.69 -4.43
C ARG A 37 16.43 -6.62 -2.96
N PHE A 38 16.99 -7.51 -2.16
CA PHE A 38 16.76 -7.51 -0.71
C PHE A 38 17.37 -6.29 -0.02
N LEU A 39 18.56 -5.88 -0.46
CA LEU A 39 19.25 -4.69 0.02
C LEU A 39 18.85 -3.44 -0.76
N GLU A 40 19.16 -2.28 -0.19
CA GLU A 40 19.05 -0.99 -0.88
C GLU A 40 19.94 -0.94 -2.15
N ALA A 41 19.47 -0.20 -3.14
CA ALA A 41 20.13 0.00 -4.42
C ALA A 41 20.39 1.49 -4.67
N ASN A 42 21.41 1.81 -5.47
CA ASN A 42 21.60 3.18 -5.93
C ASN A 42 20.57 3.56 -7.00
N LYS A 43 20.54 4.83 -7.44
CA LYS A 43 19.62 5.34 -8.46
C LYS A 43 19.61 4.53 -9.78
N LYS A 44 20.71 3.84 -10.11
CA LYS A 44 20.85 3.04 -11.33
C LYS A 44 20.45 1.56 -11.13
N GLY A 45 19.94 1.19 -9.96
CA GLY A 45 19.70 -0.22 -9.63
C GLY A 45 21.00 -1.00 -9.39
N GLY A 46 22.11 -0.34 -9.09
CA GLY A 46 23.35 -1.01 -8.69
C GLY A 46 23.42 -1.19 -7.17
N LYS A 47 24.52 -1.80 -6.70
CA LYS A 47 24.85 -1.84 -5.27
C LYS A 47 24.89 -0.41 -4.70
N CYS A 48 24.20 -0.18 -3.59
CA CYS A 48 24.37 1.03 -2.80
C CYS A 48 25.75 1.02 -2.14
N THR A 49 26.56 2.03 -2.43
CA THR A 49 27.89 2.23 -1.81
C THR A 49 27.82 3.25 -0.69
N ASP A 50 28.86 3.34 0.14
CA ASP A 50 28.92 4.36 1.20
C ASP A 50 28.90 5.79 0.63
N LYS A 51 29.47 6.00 -0.56
CA LYS A 51 29.38 7.28 -1.28
C LYS A 51 27.95 7.63 -1.66
N ASP A 52 27.15 6.64 -2.06
CA ASP A 52 25.73 6.84 -2.35
C ASP A 52 24.97 7.13 -1.06
N ARG A 53 25.23 6.37 0.01
CA ARG A 53 24.57 6.54 1.32
C ARG A 53 24.84 7.92 1.94
N ASN A 54 26.06 8.42 1.85
CA ASN A 54 26.44 9.74 2.35
C ASN A 54 25.77 10.90 1.59
N LYS A 55 25.10 10.62 0.46
CA LYS A 55 24.36 11.59 -0.34
C LYS A 55 22.87 11.25 -0.43
N ASP A 56 22.36 10.42 0.48
CA ASP A 56 20.98 9.91 0.49
C ASP A 56 20.56 9.25 -0.85
N GLY A 57 21.54 8.68 -1.57
CA GLY A 57 21.40 8.13 -2.91
C GLY A 57 21.00 6.66 -2.95
N CYS A 58 20.56 6.09 -1.83
CA CYS A 58 20.17 4.68 -1.74
C CYS A 58 18.67 4.50 -1.51
N PHE A 59 18.07 3.60 -2.27
CA PHE A 59 16.63 3.45 -2.46
C PHE A 59 16.20 2.00 -2.28
N GLY A 60 14.92 1.82 -1.94
CA GLY A 60 14.32 0.49 -1.84
C GLY A 60 14.93 -0.37 -0.72
N GLY A 61 15.07 -1.66 -1.02
CA GLY A 61 15.41 -2.70 -0.05
C GLY A 61 14.19 -3.16 0.75
N VAL A 62 14.17 -4.45 1.09
CA VAL A 62 13.03 -5.08 1.77
C VAL A 62 12.79 -4.49 3.17
N ALA A 63 13.84 -4.09 3.88
CA ALA A 63 13.70 -3.42 5.17
C ALA A 63 12.86 -2.14 5.08
N ARG A 64 13.16 -1.26 4.11
CA ARG A 64 12.43 0.00 3.92
C ARG A 64 11.02 -0.23 3.39
N LEU A 65 10.87 -1.20 2.48
CA LEU A 65 9.57 -1.62 1.96
C LEU A 65 8.65 -2.08 3.09
N VAL A 66 9.12 -3.00 3.95
CA VAL A 66 8.34 -3.54 5.07
C VAL A 66 7.96 -2.44 6.07
N THR A 67 8.88 -1.53 6.40
CA THR A 67 8.58 -0.38 7.26
C THR A 67 7.44 0.45 6.68
N LYS A 68 7.50 0.78 5.39
CA LYS A 68 6.45 1.59 4.75
C LYS A 68 5.13 0.85 4.62
N VAL A 69 5.15 -0.45 4.31
CA VAL A 69 3.93 -1.28 4.27
C VAL A 69 3.27 -1.33 5.65
N LYS A 70 4.04 -1.50 6.73
CA LYS A 70 3.49 -1.47 8.10
C LYS A 70 2.85 -0.12 8.42
N GLU A 71 3.53 0.98 8.10
CA GLU A 71 2.99 2.34 8.29
C GLU A 71 1.70 2.57 7.49
N LEU A 72 1.63 2.10 6.24
CA LEU A 72 0.44 2.27 5.41
C LEU A 72 -0.72 1.40 5.88
N LYS A 73 -0.43 0.20 6.41
CA LYS A 73 -1.45 -0.68 7.00
C LYS A 73 -2.06 -0.11 8.29
N THR A 74 -1.35 0.72 9.05
CA THR A 74 -1.94 1.39 10.22
C THR A 74 -2.77 2.63 9.85
N LYS A 75 -2.48 3.26 8.71
CA LYS A 75 -3.16 4.48 8.24
C LYS A 75 -4.43 4.22 7.44
N ASN A 76 -4.57 3.03 6.85
CA ASN A 76 -5.64 2.73 5.91
C ASN A 76 -6.42 1.47 6.32
N ASN A 77 -7.75 1.53 6.21
CA ASN A 77 -8.63 0.37 6.41
C ASN A 77 -8.60 -0.55 5.18
N ASN A 78 -8.96 -1.82 5.38
CA ASN A 78 -9.08 -2.82 4.30
C ASN A 78 -7.84 -2.88 3.39
N THR A 79 -6.64 -2.92 4.00
CA THR A 79 -5.37 -2.84 3.27
C THR A 79 -4.81 -4.23 2.96
N PHE A 80 -4.61 -4.53 1.68
CA PHE A 80 -3.96 -5.75 1.20
C PHE A 80 -2.61 -5.43 0.56
N PHE A 81 -1.64 -6.33 0.72
CA PHE A 81 -0.30 -6.17 0.14
C PHE A 81 0.04 -7.37 -0.75
N PHE A 82 0.33 -7.10 -2.01
CA PHE A 82 0.58 -8.12 -3.03
C PHE A 82 1.97 -8.00 -3.66
N ASN A 83 2.45 -9.10 -4.20
CA ASN A 83 3.57 -9.13 -5.12
C ASN A 83 3.09 -9.62 -6.50
N GLY A 84 3.40 -8.87 -7.54
CA GLY A 84 2.97 -9.10 -8.91
C GLY A 84 3.93 -9.96 -9.76
N GLY A 85 4.88 -10.66 -9.14
CA GLY A 85 5.86 -11.48 -9.86
C GLY A 85 7.26 -10.87 -9.94
N ASP A 86 8.16 -11.61 -10.58
CA ASP A 86 9.58 -11.28 -10.77
C ASP A 86 10.30 -10.87 -9.49
N PHE A 87 10.03 -11.62 -8.43
CA PHE A 87 10.77 -11.54 -7.17
C PHE A 87 12.14 -12.22 -7.27
N PHE A 88 12.21 -13.29 -8.06
CA PHE A 88 13.42 -14.08 -8.32
C PHE A 88 14.33 -13.37 -9.33
N GLN A 89 15.58 -13.85 -9.43
CA GLN A 89 16.60 -13.45 -10.40
C GLN A 89 16.91 -11.94 -10.50
N GLY A 90 18.14 -11.54 -10.18
CA GLY A 90 18.63 -10.19 -10.49
C GLY A 90 19.81 -9.69 -9.65
N THR A 91 20.06 -10.29 -8.49
CA THR A 91 21.28 -10.04 -7.70
C THR A 91 21.88 -11.37 -7.22
N VAL A 92 23.07 -11.31 -6.59
CA VAL A 92 23.74 -12.49 -6.02
C VAL A 92 22.87 -13.26 -5.02
N TRP A 93 21.90 -12.59 -4.40
CA TRP A 93 20.98 -13.18 -3.43
C TRP A 93 20.03 -14.24 -4.00
N TYR A 94 19.89 -14.34 -5.33
CA TYR A 94 19.16 -15.44 -5.96
C TYR A 94 20.06 -16.64 -6.29
N THR A 95 21.36 -16.38 -6.47
CA THR A 95 22.32 -17.37 -6.98
C THR A 95 22.93 -18.22 -5.86
N VAL A 96 23.00 -17.69 -4.64
CA VAL A 96 23.59 -18.36 -3.47
C VAL A 96 22.56 -19.15 -2.67
#